data_AF-A0A2M7J1X0-F1
#
_entry.id   AF-A0A2M7J1X0-F1
#
_cell.length_a   1.000
_cell.length_b   1.000
_cell.length_c   1.000
_cell.angle_alpha   90.00
_cell.angle_beta   90.00
_cell.angle_gamma   90.00
#
_symmetry.space_group_name_H-M   'P 1'
#
loop_
_entity.id
_entity.type
_entity.pdbx_description
1 polymer ?
#
loop_
_entity_poly.entity_id
_entity_poly.type
_entity_poly.pdbx_seq_one_letter_code
_entity_poly.pdbx_strand_id
1 'polypeptide(L)' 'GGDDYELCFTVPAARHDEVLRFAAQLELPLAHIGNIVAGRGCVVHDAAQQPINLEGGGYDHFR' A
#
# COMPACT_ATOMS: atom_id res chain seq x y z
N GLY A 1 5.21 3.44 12.59
CA GLY A 1 6.29 3.50 11.58
C GLY A 1 6.22 4.81 10.81
N GLY A 2 7.24 5.09 10.01
CA GLY A 2 7.44 6.33 9.24
C GLY A 2 8.91 6.41 8.76
N ASP A 3 9.28 7.50 8.09
CA ASP A 3 10.62 7.74 7.53
C ASP A 3 11.09 6.77 6.43
N ASP A 4 10.14 6.12 5.73
CA ASP A 4 10.46 5.25 4.60
C ASP A 4 10.82 6.08 3.34
N TYR A 5 10.27 7.29 3.21
CA TYR A 5 10.41 8.17 2.04
C TYR A 5 10.07 7.49 0.70
N GLU A 6 9.23 6.44 0.74
CA GLU A 6 8.75 5.71 -0.43
C GLU A 6 7.44 6.29 -0.99
N LEU A 7 7.11 5.90 -2.22
CA LEU A 7 5.85 6.26 -2.87
C LEU A 7 4.79 5.19 -2.64
N CYS A 8 3.69 5.57 -1.95
CA CYS A 8 2.47 4.78 -1.89
C CYS A 8 1.41 5.44 -2.79
N PHE A 9 0.96 4.71 -3.82
CA PHE A 9 0.06 5.25 -4.85
C PHE A 9 -0.95 4.21 -5.33
N THR A 10 -1.92 4.66 -6.13
CA THR A 10 -2.96 3.81 -6.73
C THR A 10 -2.88 3.87 -8.24
N VAL A 11 -3.29 2.79 -8.92
CA VAL A 11 -3.30 2.66 -10.37
C VAL A 11 -4.59 1.98 -10.81
N PRO A 12 -5.26 2.43 -11.89
CA PRO A 12 -6.35 1.66 -12.48
C PRO A 12 -5.88 0.26 -12.88
N ALA A 13 -6.67 -0.78 -12.60
CA ALA A 13 -6.31 -2.17 -12.89
C ALA A 13 -5.85 -2.38 -14.36
N ALA A 14 -6.49 -1.70 -15.32
CA ALA A 14 -6.14 -1.78 -16.73
C ALA A 14 -4.73 -1.25 -17.08
N ARG A 15 -4.07 -0.50 -16.18
CA ARG A 15 -2.72 0.05 -16.38
C ARG A 15 -1.67 -0.59 -15.46
N HIS A 16 -2.03 -1.60 -14.69
CA HIS A 16 -1.13 -2.25 -13.74
C HIS A 16 0.15 -2.78 -14.43
N ASP A 17 -0.01 -3.48 -15.56
CA ASP A 17 1.13 -4.05 -16.30
C ASP A 17 2.04 -2.97 -16.90
N GLU A 18 1.48 -1.81 -17.26
CA GLU A 18 2.26 -0.67 -17.74
C GLU A 18 3.20 -0.16 -16.64
N VAL A 19 2.70 -0.05 -15.41
CA VAL A 19 3.48 0.41 -14.25
C VAL A 19 4.55 -0.62 -13.86
N LEU A 20 4.24 -1.91 -13.88
CA LEU A 20 5.25 -2.96 -13.62
C LEU A 20 6.41 -2.91 -14.60
N ARG A 21 6.14 -2.65 -15.89
CA ARG A 21 7.21 -2.47 -16.88
C ARG A 21 8.08 -1.25 -16.57
N PHE A 22 7.49 -0.13 -16.17
CA PHE A 22 8.27 1.05 -15.78
C PHE A 22 9.10 0.80 -14.53
N ALA A 23 8.54 0.14 -13.51
CA ALA A 23 9.28 -0.23 -12.30
C ALA A 23 10.50 -1.11 -12.64
N ALA A 24 10.31 -2.12 -13.50
CA ALA A 24 11.41 -2.97 -13.96
C ALA A 24 12.49 -2.18 -14.74
N GLN A 25 12.08 -1.27 -15.62
CA GLN A 25 13.01 -0.42 -16.38
C GLN A 25 13.82 0.54 -15.50
N LEU A 26 13.21 1.04 -14.43
CA LEU A 26 13.85 1.94 -13.47
C LEU A 26 14.60 1.19 -12.36
N GLU A 27 14.57 -0.15 -12.38
CA GLU A 27 15.14 -1.02 -11.33
C GLU A 27 14.59 -0.70 -9.93
N LEU A 28 13.34 -0.27 -9.86
CA LEU A 28 12.65 0.04 -8.61
C LEU A 28 11.78 -1.14 -8.18
N PRO A 29 12.00 -1.70 -6.97
CA PRO A 29 11.10 -2.69 -6.40
C PRO A 29 9.70 -2.10 -6.26
N LEU A 30 8.69 -2.84 -6.75
CA LEU A 30 7.30 -2.44 -6.62
C LEU A 30 6.47 -3.65 -6.18
N ALA A 31 5.62 -3.45 -5.19
CA ALA A 31 4.72 -4.46 -4.66
C ALA A 31 3.28 -3.98 -4.70
N HIS A 32 2.38 -4.81 -5.23
CA HIS A 32 0.95 -4.60 -5.12
C HIS A 32 0.45 -5.10 -3.75
N ILE A 33 0.05 -4.18 -2.88
CA ILE A 33 -0.27 -4.48 -1.47
C ILE A 33 -1.76 -4.47 -1.13
N GLY A 34 -2.65 -4.15 -2.09
CA GLY A 34 -4.08 -4.12 -1.83
C GLY A 34 -4.88 -3.40 -2.91
N ASN A 35 -6.20 -3.39 -2.73
CA ASN A 35 -7.15 -2.80 -3.67
C ASN A 35 -7.95 -1.66 -3.02
N ILE A 36 -8.25 -0.63 -3.80
CA ILE A 36 -9.21 0.40 -3.40
C ILE A 36 -10.62 -0.14 -3.64
N VAL A 37 -11.47 -0.03 -2.61
CA VAL A 37 -12.87 -0.46 -2.65
C VAL A 37 -13.79 0.68 -2.22
N ALA A 38 -15.06 0.63 -2.61
CA ALA A 38 -16.06 1.56 -2.11
C ALA A 38 -16.26 1.36 -0.60
N GLY A 39 -16.31 2.45 0.16
CA GLY A 39 -16.48 2.41 1.61
C GLY A 39 -15.64 3.44 2.34
N ARG A 40 -15.41 3.21 3.64
CA ARG A 40 -14.56 4.03 4.50
C ARG A 40 -13.66 3.14 5.34
N GLY A 41 -12.48 3.65 5.67
CA GLY A 41 -11.49 2.94 6.48
C GLY A 41 -10.52 2.10 5.65
N CYS A 42 -9.62 1.41 6.34
CA CYS A 42 -8.63 0.51 5.78
C CYS A 42 -8.71 -0.82 6.55
N VAL A 43 -8.80 -1.94 5.82
CA VAL A 43 -8.76 -3.27 6.41
C VAL A 43 -7.46 -3.92 6.00
N VAL A 44 -6.62 -4.19 6.99
CA VAL A 44 -5.38 -4.94 6.78
C VAL A 44 -5.67 -6.41 7.07
N HIS A 45 -5.15 -7.29 6.22
CA HIS A 45 -5.27 -8.73 6.37
C HIS A 45 -3.90 -9.33 6.69
N ASP A 46 -3.89 -10.38 7.50
CA ASP A 46 -2.69 -11.19 7.72
C ASP A 46 -2.43 -12.16 6.54
N ALA A 47 -1.39 -12.98 6.68
CA ALA A 47 -1.04 -14.00 5.69
C ALA A 47 -2.14 -15.07 5.49
N ALA A 48 -3.03 -15.27 6.47
CA ALA A 48 -4.19 -16.15 6.40
C ALA A 48 -5.46 -15.44 5.91
N GLN A 49 -5.32 -14.22 5.38
CA GLN A 49 -6.42 -13.38 4.91
C GLN A 49 -7.45 -13.04 6.00
N GLN A 50 -7.04 -13.05 7.27
CA GLN A 50 -7.88 -12.62 8.38
C GLN A 50 -7.67 -11.14 8.67
N PRO A 51 -8.74 -10.36 8.91
CA PRO A 51 -8.61 -8.97 9.31
C PRO A 51 -7.83 -8.84 10.61
N ILE A 52 -6.85 -7.93 10.64
CA ILE A 52 -6.11 -7.60 11.85
C ILE A 52 -6.67 -6.33 12.51
N ASN A 53 -6.80 -6.36 13.84
CA ASN A 53 -7.09 -5.15 14.62
C ASN A 53 -5.78 -4.39 14.85
N LEU A 54 -5.67 -3.19 14.26
CA LEU A 54 -4.51 -2.34 14.44
C LEU A 54 -4.68 -1.49 15.70
N GLU A 55 -3.99 -1.85 16.77
CA GLU A 55 -4.10 -1.17 18.08
C GLU A 55 -3.12 0.01 18.25
N GLY A 56 -2.35 0.37 17.21
CA GLY A 56 -1.37 1.45 17.24
C GLY A 56 -1.74 2.65 16.36
N GLY A 57 -1.36 3.86 16.81
CA GLY A 57 -1.44 5.10 16.01
C GLY A 57 -0.22 5.31 15.10
N GLY A 58 -0.36 6.18 14.11
CA GLY A 58 0.76 6.69 13.31
C GLY A 58 1.59 7.74 14.07
N TYR A 59 2.66 8.22 13.44
CA TYR A 59 3.45 9.34 13.98
C TYR A 59 2.57 10.59 14.20
N ASP A 60 2.78 11.25 15.33
CA ASP A 60 2.13 12.51 15.72
C ASP A 60 3.18 13.38 16.41
N HIS A 61 3.37 14.61 15.92
CA HIS A 61 4.44 15.51 16.39
C HIS A 61 4.32 15.92 17.86
N PHE A 62 3.11 15.83 18.46
CA PHE A 62 2.82 16.41 19.76
C PHE A 62 2.15 15.42 20.74
N ARG A 63 2.01 14.16 20.33
CA ARG A 63 1.63 13.07 21.24
C ARG A 63 2.86 12.38 21.80
#